data_AF-K6GP84-F1
#
_entry.id   AF-K6GP84-F1
#
_cell.length_a   1.000
_cell.length_b   1.000
_cell.length_c   1.000
_cell.angle_alpha   90.00
_cell.angle_beta   90.00
_cell.angle_gamma   90.00
#
_symmetry.space_group_name_H-M   'P 1'
#
loop_
_entity.id
_entity.type
_entity.pdbx_description
1 polymer ?
#
loop_
_entity_poly.entity_id
_entity_poly.type
_entity_poly.pdbx_seq_one_letter_code
_entity_poly.pdbx_strand_id
1 'polypeptide(L)'
;MDTEQPANTFLLFSDVHFDPFADPSLVASLAASGVSGWKTILSASSQTVPSPYGQDTNYPLLESSLDSMAAQAGDVDLVIFPGDVLSHGFWNKYPELTGDQSQAGLAAFMQKTVEFFVQEVDDRFPEATILVAIGNNDSFNGDYESSPGDLYRWMSADAMGKAFFNNDADRTAFTIGYATGGYYAIEPDGPTGRKYLVLNDVYWSTKSDQTAAGLLELGWFASQLADSAQDFQKVWVVTHIPAGGNAKSMADDFAAKGFEYKGLLQDGFNNAFVALEAYYSNTIAANLVGHTHRDEFRQLSLEPFAEPSTLLSTSLSISPIDDNNPGYEIYTYNDATGALLDKTTFALDLSQKGATFTLEYDFASTYGHGLATPSDWAAVANALVLDPGCRAAYATYYTAGATWDAASSVTSATFPIYWLADTQVTSAGFNTAAALLTLA
;
A
#
# COMPACT_ATOMS: atom_id res chain seq x y z
N MET A 1 -6.73 -7.05 37.04
CA MET A 1 -6.21 -5.68 36.98
C MET A 1 -5.69 -5.54 35.58
N ASP A 2 -6.52 -5.06 34.67
CA ASP A 2 -6.07 -4.72 33.31
C ASP A 2 -5.18 -3.50 33.44
N THR A 3 -3.87 -3.73 33.44
CA THR A 3 -2.94 -2.68 33.10
C THR A 3 -3.10 -2.45 31.61
N GLU A 4 -3.76 -1.35 31.24
CA GLU A 4 -3.74 -0.81 29.87
C GLU A 4 -2.31 -0.94 29.33
N GLN A 5 -2.13 -1.79 28.32
CA GLN A 5 -0.83 -1.92 27.68
C GLN A 5 -0.55 -0.62 26.94
N PRO A 6 0.68 -0.08 26.98
CA PRO A 6 1.00 1.14 26.24
C PRO A 6 0.76 0.89 24.75
N ALA A 7 -0.21 1.61 24.20
CA ALA A 7 -0.59 1.58 22.80
C ALA A 7 -0.13 2.88 22.14
N ASN A 8 0.62 2.74 21.05
CA ASN A 8 1.06 3.85 20.20
C ASN A 8 0.31 3.78 18.87
N THR A 9 0.36 4.87 18.10
CA THR A 9 -0.31 4.96 16.79
C THR A 9 0.67 5.26 15.67
N PHE A 10 0.35 4.81 14.46
CA PHE A 10 1.02 5.23 13.24
C PHE A 10 -0.01 5.46 12.13
N LEU A 11 0.37 6.29 11.15
CA LEU A 11 -0.42 6.55 9.96
C LEU A 11 -0.01 5.61 8.82
N LEU A 12 -0.99 5.04 8.12
CA LEU A 12 -0.81 4.33 6.86
C LEU A 12 -1.59 5.05 5.78
N PHE A 13 -0.95 5.33 4.65
CA PHE A 13 -1.61 5.73 3.41
C PHE A 13 -0.83 5.18 2.24
N SER A 14 -1.44 5.00 1.08
CA SER A 14 -0.80 4.39 -0.09
C SER A 14 -1.39 4.90 -1.40
N ASP A 15 -0.75 4.55 -2.52
CA ASP A 15 -1.32 4.64 -3.87
C ASP A 15 -1.85 6.05 -4.14
N VAL A 16 -0.96 7.02 -3.95
CA VAL A 16 -1.28 8.44 -4.09
C VAL A 16 -1.52 8.76 -5.54
N HIS A 17 -0.69 8.24 -6.45
CA HIS A 17 -0.75 8.52 -7.88
C HIS A 17 -0.98 10.01 -8.16
N PHE A 18 -0.10 10.87 -7.63
CA PHE A 18 -0.23 12.30 -7.84
C PHE A 18 -0.11 12.62 -9.34
N ASP A 19 -1.13 13.28 -9.88
CA ASP A 19 -1.25 13.63 -11.30
C ASP A 19 -0.95 15.12 -11.53
N PRO A 20 0.33 15.49 -11.82
CA PRO A 20 0.67 16.86 -12.20
C PRO A 20 0.10 17.25 -13.58
N PHE A 21 -0.52 16.32 -14.30
CA PHE A 21 -1.17 16.52 -15.59
C PHE A 21 -2.69 16.72 -15.48
N ALA A 22 -3.27 16.60 -14.28
CA ALA A 22 -4.72 16.70 -14.06
C ALA A 22 -5.34 17.96 -14.69
N ASP A 23 -4.63 19.10 -14.63
CA ASP A 23 -4.92 20.29 -15.42
C ASP A 23 -3.88 20.46 -16.55
N PRO A 24 -4.18 20.02 -17.79
CA PRO A 24 -3.26 20.10 -18.92
C PRO A 24 -2.76 21.52 -19.22
N SER A 25 -3.52 22.56 -18.84
CA SER A 25 -3.13 23.95 -19.09
C SER A 25 -1.93 24.41 -18.25
N LEU A 26 -1.64 23.72 -17.15
CA LEU A 26 -0.55 24.05 -16.23
C LEU A 26 0.76 23.32 -16.55
N VAL A 27 0.71 22.22 -17.30
CA VAL A 27 1.85 21.30 -17.51
C VAL A 27 3.07 22.01 -18.09
N ALA A 28 2.89 22.87 -19.09
CA ALA A 28 3.99 23.64 -19.67
C ALA A 28 4.66 24.57 -18.64
N SER A 29 3.89 25.14 -17.71
CA SER A 29 4.39 25.99 -16.63
C SER A 29 5.13 25.18 -15.57
N LEU A 30 4.61 24.01 -15.19
CA LEU A 30 5.26 23.07 -14.26
C LEU A 30 6.59 22.55 -14.83
N ALA A 31 6.62 22.25 -16.13
CA ALA A 31 7.81 21.81 -16.84
C ALA A 31 8.89 22.90 -16.88
N ALA A 32 8.50 24.16 -17.10
CA ALA A 32 9.42 25.30 -17.13
C ALA A 32 9.87 25.79 -15.74
N SER A 33 9.10 25.50 -14.68
CA SER A 33 9.38 25.96 -13.32
C SER A 33 10.26 24.97 -12.53
N GLY A 34 11.00 25.50 -11.55
CA GLY A 34 11.52 24.70 -10.44
C GLY A 34 10.41 24.29 -9.48
N VAL A 35 10.66 23.25 -8.67
CA VAL A 35 9.68 22.65 -7.74
C VAL A 35 9.10 23.66 -6.74
N SER A 36 9.90 24.62 -6.27
CA SER A 36 9.45 25.67 -5.35
C SER A 36 8.33 26.58 -5.90
N GLY A 37 8.11 26.58 -7.21
CA GLY A 37 7.01 27.30 -7.86
C GLY A 37 5.73 26.46 -8.05
N TRP A 38 5.80 25.14 -7.87
CA TRP A 38 4.72 24.22 -8.21
C TRP A 38 3.46 24.49 -7.39
N LYS A 39 3.60 24.71 -6.08
CA LYS A 39 2.46 25.05 -5.21
C LYS A 39 1.65 26.24 -5.72
N THR A 40 2.34 27.31 -6.15
CA THR A 40 1.70 28.51 -6.73
C THR A 40 1.01 28.21 -8.06
N ILE A 41 1.66 27.42 -8.93
CA ILE A 41 1.10 27.06 -10.24
C ILE A 41 -0.14 26.18 -10.08
N LEU A 42 -0.05 25.12 -9.28
CA LEU A 42 -1.14 24.18 -9.03
C LEU A 42 -2.33 24.84 -8.33
N SER A 43 -2.07 25.75 -7.37
CA SER A 43 -3.11 26.54 -6.70
C SER A 43 -3.87 27.48 -7.64
N ALA A 44 -3.32 27.79 -8.82
CA ALA A 44 -3.98 28.62 -9.82
C ALA A 44 -4.87 27.81 -10.79
N SER A 45 -4.95 26.48 -10.62
CA SER A 45 -5.81 25.62 -11.44
C SER A 45 -7.28 26.04 -11.37
N SER A 46 -7.98 25.86 -12.48
CA SER A 46 -9.45 25.96 -12.50
C SER A 46 -10.14 24.77 -11.84
N GLN A 47 -9.42 23.65 -11.66
CA GLN A 47 -9.88 22.46 -10.95
C GLN A 47 -9.68 22.68 -9.45
N THR A 48 -10.78 22.99 -8.76
CA THR A 48 -10.77 23.39 -7.33
C THR A 48 -11.41 22.34 -6.42
N VAL A 49 -11.74 21.17 -6.97
CA VAL A 49 -12.34 20.06 -6.25
C VAL A 49 -11.48 18.81 -6.43
N PRO A 50 -11.51 17.86 -5.48
CA PRO A 50 -10.86 16.56 -5.62
C PRO A 50 -11.20 15.86 -6.95
N SER A 51 -10.26 15.08 -7.46
CA SER A 51 -10.46 14.26 -8.66
C SER A 51 -11.71 13.38 -8.51
N PRO A 52 -12.53 13.24 -9.57
CA PRO A 52 -13.63 12.28 -9.57
C PRO A 52 -13.11 10.85 -9.75
N TYR A 53 -13.99 9.87 -9.56
CA TYR A 53 -13.73 8.47 -9.90
C TYR A 53 -13.18 8.29 -11.33
N GLY A 54 -12.25 7.36 -11.50
CA GLY A 54 -11.59 7.09 -12.77
C GLY A 54 -10.51 8.12 -13.14
N GLN A 55 -10.05 8.95 -12.19
CA GLN A 55 -8.92 9.85 -12.37
C GLN A 55 -7.96 9.76 -11.18
N ASP A 56 -6.68 9.94 -11.48
CA ASP A 56 -5.62 10.00 -10.48
C ASP A 56 -5.71 11.27 -9.62
N THR A 57 -4.95 11.30 -8.52
CA THR A 57 -5.01 12.35 -7.50
C THR A 57 -4.56 13.71 -8.06
N ASN A 58 -5.49 14.65 -8.19
CA ASN A 58 -5.16 16.04 -8.48
C ASN A 58 -4.68 16.78 -7.23
N TYR A 59 -4.21 18.01 -7.42
CA TYR A 59 -3.66 18.81 -6.32
C TYR A 59 -4.67 19.12 -5.19
N PRO A 60 -5.95 19.49 -5.44
CA PRO A 60 -6.94 19.61 -4.38
C PRO A 60 -7.12 18.36 -3.53
N LEU A 61 -7.14 17.17 -4.16
CA LEU A 61 -7.25 15.91 -3.43
C LEU A 61 -6.00 15.67 -2.58
N LEU A 62 -4.79 15.80 -3.14
CA LEU A 62 -3.53 15.65 -2.41
C LEU A 62 -3.50 16.53 -1.14
N GLU A 63 -3.77 17.84 -1.27
CA GLU A 63 -3.78 18.76 -0.14
C GLU A 63 -4.82 18.35 0.91
N SER A 64 -6.05 18.06 0.48
CA SER A 64 -7.13 17.69 1.42
C SER A 64 -6.85 16.39 2.17
N SER A 65 -6.19 15.42 1.52
CA SER A 65 -5.78 14.16 2.13
C SER A 65 -4.71 14.39 3.19
N LEU A 66 -3.62 15.09 2.85
CA LEU A 66 -2.52 15.35 3.77
C LEU A 66 -2.96 16.21 4.95
N ASP A 67 -3.77 17.25 4.71
CA ASP A 67 -4.31 18.10 5.76
C ASP A 67 -5.23 17.31 6.71
N SER A 68 -6.04 16.38 6.18
CA SER A 68 -6.86 15.50 7.01
C SER A 68 -6.00 14.54 7.82
N MET A 69 -5.01 13.89 7.21
CA MET A 69 -4.11 12.98 7.90
C MET A 69 -3.41 13.69 9.07
N ALA A 70 -2.85 14.88 8.84
CA ALA A 70 -2.21 15.67 9.90
C ALA A 70 -3.18 16.04 11.02
N ALA A 71 -4.43 16.38 10.68
CA ALA A 71 -5.46 16.72 11.67
C ALA A 71 -5.93 15.51 12.50
N GLN A 72 -5.98 14.31 11.93
CA GLN A 72 -6.51 13.11 12.60
C GLN A 72 -5.43 12.26 13.28
N ALA A 73 -4.24 12.15 12.69
CA ALA A 73 -3.13 11.37 13.23
C ALA A 73 -2.45 12.09 14.41
N GLY A 74 -2.50 13.42 14.43
CA GLY A 74 -1.77 14.22 15.42
C GLY A 74 -0.26 14.09 15.23
N ASP A 75 0.49 14.22 16.33
CA ASP A 75 1.95 14.13 16.34
C ASP A 75 2.40 12.66 16.29
N VAL A 76 2.20 11.98 15.16
CA VAL A 76 2.71 10.61 14.94
C VAL A 76 4.21 10.62 14.66
N ASP A 77 4.94 9.71 15.30
CA ASP A 77 6.39 9.53 15.07
C ASP A 77 6.70 8.62 13.87
N LEU A 78 5.69 7.90 13.37
CA LEU A 78 5.81 6.93 12.28
C LEU A 78 4.67 7.07 11.28
N VAL A 79 5.05 7.10 10.00
CA VAL A 79 4.16 7.03 8.85
C VAL A 79 4.65 5.91 7.92
N ILE A 80 3.73 5.14 7.38
CA ILE A 80 4.04 4.06 6.44
C ILE A 80 3.36 4.39 5.11
N PHE A 81 4.16 4.38 4.04
CA PHE A 81 3.73 4.70 2.69
C PHE A 81 4.17 3.58 1.73
N PRO A 82 3.32 2.58 1.48
CA PRO A 82 3.59 1.47 0.57
C PRO A 82 3.72 1.82 -0.92
N GLY A 83 4.06 3.07 -1.28
CA GLY A 83 4.45 3.45 -2.63
C GLY A 83 3.31 3.87 -3.55
N ASP A 84 3.65 3.97 -4.85
CA ASP A 84 2.85 4.54 -5.94
C ASP A 84 2.60 6.05 -5.80
N VAL A 85 3.71 6.80 -5.97
CA VAL A 85 3.69 8.27 -6.05
C VAL A 85 3.20 8.73 -7.42
N LEU A 86 3.68 8.12 -8.50
CA LEU A 86 3.43 8.61 -9.86
C LEU A 86 2.03 8.23 -10.37
N SER A 87 1.37 9.16 -11.07
CA SER A 87 0.10 8.90 -11.76
C SER A 87 0.23 7.82 -12.84
N HIS A 88 -0.86 7.11 -13.10
CA HIS A 88 -0.95 6.15 -14.20
C HIS A 88 -0.63 6.80 -15.55
N GLY A 89 0.19 6.11 -16.34
CA GLY A 89 0.55 6.55 -17.69
C GLY A 89 1.47 7.76 -17.76
N PHE A 90 2.20 8.08 -16.68
CA PHE A 90 3.11 9.23 -16.58
C PHE A 90 4.01 9.41 -17.81
N TRP A 91 4.64 8.34 -18.28
CA TRP A 91 5.56 8.31 -19.43
C TRP A 91 4.89 8.63 -20.77
N ASN A 92 3.58 8.41 -20.88
CA ASN A 92 2.79 8.75 -22.07
C ASN A 92 2.26 10.19 -21.97
N LYS A 93 1.74 10.57 -20.79
CA LYS A 93 1.18 11.91 -20.53
C LYS A 93 2.23 13.00 -20.71
N TYR A 94 3.46 12.81 -20.23
CA TYR A 94 4.53 13.81 -20.35
C TYR A 94 4.82 14.26 -21.79
N PRO A 95 5.22 13.38 -22.72
CA PRO A 95 5.51 13.79 -24.10
C PRO A 95 4.27 14.27 -24.85
N GLU A 96 3.10 13.73 -24.56
CA GLU A 96 1.83 14.17 -25.16
C GLU A 96 1.50 15.62 -24.81
N LEU A 97 1.68 16.00 -23.54
CA LEU A 97 1.26 17.31 -23.03
C LEU A 97 2.36 18.38 -23.10
N THR A 98 3.63 17.99 -23.12
CA THR A 98 4.76 18.94 -23.23
C THR A 98 5.31 19.05 -24.65
N GLY A 99 5.10 18.04 -25.49
CA GLY A 99 5.78 17.89 -26.78
C GLY A 99 7.26 17.48 -26.68
N ASP A 100 7.79 17.30 -25.46
CA ASP A 100 9.17 16.88 -25.22
C ASP A 100 9.27 15.35 -25.16
N GLN A 101 9.95 14.77 -26.16
CA GLN A 101 10.17 13.33 -26.28
C GLN A 101 11.50 12.88 -25.65
N SER A 102 12.22 13.78 -24.97
CA SER A 102 13.54 13.48 -24.41
C SER A 102 13.43 12.74 -23.08
N GLN A 103 14.30 11.73 -22.89
CA GLN A 103 14.43 11.04 -21.61
C GLN A 103 14.88 11.98 -20.49
N ALA A 104 15.72 12.97 -20.80
CA ALA A 104 16.19 13.95 -19.82
C ALA A 104 15.06 14.84 -19.30
N GLY A 105 14.16 15.30 -20.18
CA GLY A 105 13.00 16.08 -19.78
C GLY A 105 12.02 15.28 -18.94
N LEU A 106 11.72 14.04 -19.36
CA LEU A 106 10.90 13.11 -18.59
C LEU A 106 11.47 12.88 -17.18
N ALA A 107 12.78 12.57 -17.09
CA ALA A 107 13.45 12.37 -15.81
C ALA A 107 13.36 13.61 -14.91
N ALA A 108 13.63 14.80 -15.48
CA ALA A 108 13.56 16.06 -14.74
C ALA A 108 12.13 16.39 -14.26
N PHE A 109 11.11 16.08 -15.06
CA PHE A 109 9.71 16.31 -14.69
C PHE A 109 9.22 15.32 -13.63
N MET A 110 9.60 14.06 -13.77
CA MET A 110 9.34 13.01 -12.78
C MET A 110 10.03 13.31 -11.45
N GLN A 111 11.31 13.70 -11.47
CA GLN A 111 12.04 14.13 -10.26
C GLN A 111 11.33 15.29 -9.56
N LYS A 112 10.93 16.34 -10.29
CA LYS A 112 10.17 17.47 -9.71
C LYS A 112 8.83 17.04 -9.12
N THR A 113 8.15 16.06 -9.73
CA THR A 113 6.89 15.51 -9.21
C THR A 113 7.11 14.83 -7.86
N VAL A 114 8.13 14.00 -7.76
CA VAL A 114 8.49 13.31 -6.51
C VAL A 114 8.96 14.31 -5.45
N GLU A 115 9.83 15.25 -5.81
CA GLU A 115 10.29 16.32 -4.89
C GLU A 115 9.12 17.14 -4.35
N PHE A 116 8.14 17.47 -5.19
CA PHE A 116 6.94 18.19 -4.77
C PHE A 116 6.11 17.37 -3.78
N PHE A 117 5.83 16.10 -4.12
CA PHE A 117 5.10 15.20 -3.23
C PHE A 117 5.80 15.05 -1.87
N VAL A 118 7.12 14.81 -1.88
CA VAL A 118 7.92 14.67 -0.67
C VAL A 118 7.86 15.94 0.19
N GLN A 119 7.96 17.13 -0.42
CA GLN A 119 7.83 18.41 0.31
C GLN A 119 6.45 18.58 0.94
N GLU A 120 5.39 18.28 0.21
CA GLU A 120 4.03 18.44 0.74
C GLU A 120 3.76 17.48 1.91
N VAL A 121 4.33 16.26 1.88
CA VAL A 121 4.28 15.30 3.00
C VAL A 121 5.13 15.79 4.19
N ASP A 122 6.38 16.19 3.96
CA ASP A 122 7.31 16.70 4.99
C ASP A 122 6.75 17.92 5.72
N ASP A 123 6.08 18.82 5.00
CA ASP A 123 5.43 20.01 5.57
C ASP A 123 4.34 19.65 6.61
N ARG A 124 3.71 18.46 6.51
CA ARG A 124 2.70 17.97 7.46
C ARG A 124 3.26 17.04 8.53
N PHE A 125 4.33 16.32 8.23
CA PHE A 125 4.92 15.31 9.12
C PHE A 125 6.44 15.49 9.31
N PRO A 126 6.92 16.70 9.68
CA PRO A 126 8.35 17.04 9.65
C PRO A 126 9.20 16.29 10.69
N GLU A 127 8.56 15.74 11.72
CA GLU A 127 9.24 15.01 12.80
C GLU A 127 9.01 13.48 12.70
N ALA A 128 8.14 13.02 11.80
CA ALA A 128 7.84 11.61 11.65
C ALA A 128 8.92 10.91 10.82
N THR A 129 9.20 9.65 11.13
CA THR A 129 9.90 8.76 10.19
C THR A 129 8.89 8.22 9.19
N ILE A 130 9.18 8.30 7.89
CA ILE A 130 8.28 7.80 6.83
C ILE A 130 8.92 6.62 6.11
N LEU A 131 8.32 5.44 6.25
CA LEU A 131 8.77 4.24 5.56
C LEU A 131 8.11 4.15 4.20
N VAL A 132 8.90 4.40 3.16
CA VAL A 132 8.44 4.38 1.77
C VAL A 132 8.88 3.11 1.05
N ALA A 133 7.92 2.38 0.47
CA ALA A 133 8.17 1.31 -0.50
C ALA A 133 8.08 1.83 -1.94
N ILE A 134 8.56 1.03 -2.89
CA ILE A 134 8.40 1.31 -4.33
C ILE A 134 7.11 0.68 -4.81
N GLY A 135 6.25 1.47 -5.45
CA GLY A 135 5.09 0.93 -6.16
C GLY A 135 5.37 0.56 -7.63
N ASN A 136 4.44 -0.12 -8.30
CA ASN A 136 4.65 -0.51 -9.70
C ASN A 136 4.71 0.67 -10.67
N ASN A 137 4.12 1.81 -10.33
CA ASN A 137 4.22 3.04 -11.12
C ASN A 137 5.48 3.86 -10.82
N ASP A 138 6.21 3.54 -9.76
CA ASP A 138 7.41 4.24 -9.30
C ASP A 138 8.69 3.76 -10.01
N SER A 139 8.72 3.88 -11.33
CA SER A 139 9.86 3.49 -12.16
C SER A 139 10.18 4.55 -13.22
N PHE A 140 11.39 4.53 -13.78
CA PHE A 140 11.72 5.44 -14.88
C PHE A 140 11.19 4.95 -16.23
N ASN A 141 11.04 3.64 -16.42
CA ASN A 141 10.81 3.06 -17.75
C ASN A 141 9.35 2.70 -18.05
N GLY A 142 8.48 2.61 -17.04
CA GLY A 142 7.08 2.24 -17.24
C GLY A 142 6.42 1.57 -16.05
N ASP A 143 5.15 1.24 -16.22
CA ASP A 143 4.40 0.46 -15.25
C ASP A 143 5.00 -0.94 -15.05
N TYR A 144 5.30 -1.32 -13.81
CA TYR A 144 6.02 -2.55 -13.39
C TYR A 144 7.47 -2.69 -13.88
N GLU A 145 8.08 -1.63 -14.44
CA GLU A 145 9.43 -1.68 -15.02
C GLU A 145 10.56 -1.39 -13.99
N SER A 146 10.28 -1.53 -12.69
CA SER A 146 11.28 -1.43 -11.63
C SER A 146 12.39 -2.44 -11.91
N SER A 147 13.64 -1.99 -12.03
CA SER A 147 14.82 -2.82 -12.37
C SER A 147 16.05 -2.40 -11.55
N PRO A 148 17.06 -3.26 -11.32
CA PRO A 148 18.27 -2.85 -10.62
C PRO A 148 18.93 -1.62 -11.24
N GLY A 149 19.20 -0.60 -10.42
CA GLY A 149 19.75 0.67 -10.89
C GLY A 149 18.77 1.60 -11.63
N ASP A 150 17.46 1.40 -11.48
CA ASP A 150 16.41 2.30 -12.01
C ASP A 150 16.69 3.76 -11.65
N LEU A 151 16.64 4.63 -12.66
CA LEU A 151 16.89 6.06 -12.53
C LEU A 151 15.89 6.74 -11.57
N TYR A 152 14.63 6.28 -11.52
CA TYR A 152 13.63 6.83 -10.62
C TYR A 152 14.09 6.80 -9.17
N ARG A 153 14.67 5.68 -8.75
CA ARG A 153 15.13 5.50 -7.36
C ARG A 153 16.37 6.34 -7.08
N TRP A 154 17.32 6.38 -8.03
CA TRP A 154 18.51 7.22 -7.88
C TRP A 154 18.18 8.70 -7.73
N MET A 155 17.21 9.22 -8.49
CA MET A 155 16.87 10.64 -8.45
C MET A 155 15.94 11.01 -7.29
N SER A 156 15.14 10.08 -6.76
CA SER A 156 14.24 10.32 -5.63
C SER A 156 14.88 10.07 -4.26
N ALA A 157 15.93 9.24 -4.18
CA ALA A 157 16.54 8.81 -2.92
C ALA A 157 17.02 9.96 -2.01
N ASP A 158 17.57 11.03 -2.60
CA ASP A 158 18.10 12.16 -1.82
C ASP A 158 16.96 13.01 -1.21
N ALA A 159 15.91 13.28 -1.98
CA ALA A 159 14.74 14.02 -1.52
C ALA A 159 14.01 13.25 -0.40
N MET A 160 13.66 11.99 -0.66
CA MET A 160 13.02 11.12 0.32
C MET A 160 13.90 10.90 1.55
N GLY A 161 15.20 10.60 1.37
CA GLY A 161 16.10 10.33 2.48
C GLY A 161 16.25 11.50 3.46
N LYS A 162 16.24 12.74 2.93
CA LYS A 162 16.35 13.94 3.76
C LYS A 162 15.07 14.26 4.54
N ALA A 163 13.91 14.12 3.89
CA ALA A 163 12.61 14.42 4.49
C ALA A 163 12.13 13.32 5.43
N PHE A 164 12.28 12.05 5.03
CA PHE A 164 11.58 10.94 5.68
C PHE A 164 12.37 10.26 6.81
N PHE A 165 13.64 10.61 7.01
CA PHE A 165 14.50 10.00 8.02
C PHE A 165 15.26 11.05 8.82
N ASN A 166 15.06 11.00 10.14
CA ASN A 166 15.51 12.03 11.08
C ASN A 166 16.91 11.77 11.67
N ASN A 167 17.52 10.63 11.37
CA ASN A 167 18.89 10.32 11.77
C ASN A 167 19.75 9.84 10.60
N ASP A 168 21.07 10.09 10.71
CA ASP A 168 22.02 9.81 9.62
C ASP A 168 22.17 8.32 9.31
N ALA A 169 21.99 7.43 10.29
CA ALA A 169 22.16 6.00 10.11
C ALA A 169 21.04 5.41 9.24
N ASP A 170 19.79 5.68 9.61
CA ASP A 170 18.61 5.23 8.86
C ASP A 170 18.55 5.90 7.49
N ARG A 171 18.84 7.21 7.41
CA ARG A 171 18.95 7.91 6.12
C ARG A 171 19.98 7.25 5.20
N THR A 172 21.15 6.90 5.73
CA THR A 172 22.20 6.25 4.92
C THR A 172 21.77 4.85 4.47
N ALA A 173 21.17 4.06 5.38
CA ALA A 173 20.65 2.73 5.07
C ALA A 173 19.57 2.79 3.97
N PHE A 174 18.60 3.70 4.12
CA PHE A 174 17.59 4.00 3.13
C PHE A 174 18.21 4.38 1.79
N THR A 175 19.01 5.46 1.74
CA THR A 175 19.53 5.99 0.46
C THR A 175 20.33 4.92 -0.30
N ILE A 176 21.12 4.09 0.38
CA ILE A 176 21.89 3.02 -0.27
C ILE A 176 20.98 1.90 -0.77
N GLY A 177 20.11 1.35 0.09
CA GLY A 177 19.27 0.20 -0.23
C GLY A 177 18.21 0.55 -1.29
N TYR A 178 17.49 1.66 -1.08
CA TYR A 178 16.48 2.18 -1.98
C TYR A 178 17.05 2.48 -3.38
N ALA A 179 18.16 3.23 -3.48
CA ALA A 179 18.75 3.56 -4.78
C ALA A 179 19.27 2.31 -5.52
N THR A 180 19.86 1.35 -4.80
CA THR A 180 20.47 0.16 -5.41
C THR A 180 19.42 -0.86 -5.85
N GLY A 181 18.53 -1.25 -4.92
CA GLY A 181 17.61 -2.38 -5.07
C GLY A 181 16.14 -2.01 -4.92
N GLY A 182 15.81 -0.88 -4.30
CA GLY A 182 14.44 -0.50 -3.95
C GLY A 182 13.95 -1.09 -2.62
N TYR A 183 14.81 -1.82 -1.91
CA TYR A 183 14.53 -2.44 -0.63
C TYR A 183 15.62 -2.10 0.38
N TYR A 184 15.25 -2.01 1.65
CA TYR A 184 16.15 -1.61 2.73
C TYR A 184 15.64 -2.09 4.10
N ALA A 185 16.53 -2.02 5.09
CA ALA A 185 16.19 -2.26 6.48
C ALA A 185 16.61 -1.06 7.33
N ILE A 186 15.80 -0.73 8.32
CA ILE A 186 16.14 0.26 9.36
C ILE A 186 15.88 -0.32 10.75
N GLU A 187 16.64 0.15 11.74
CA GLU A 187 16.63 -0.33 13.11
C GLU A 187 16.71 0.86 14.08
N PRO A 188 15.65 1.69 14.18
CA PRO A 188 15.71 2.96 14.92
C PRO A 188 15.98 2.76 16.42
N ASP A 189 15.54 1.62 16.97
CA ASP A 189 15.71 1.24 18.37
C ASP A 189 16.99 0.38 18.62
N GLY A 190 17.85 0.26 17.59
CA GLY A 190 19.07 -0.53 17.63
C GLY A 190 18.85 -2.05 17.44
N PRO A 191 19.92 -2.86 17.61
CA PRO A 191 19.98 -4.24 17.12
C PRO A 191 19.08 -5.23 17.89
N THR A 192 18.50 -4.83 19.02
CA THR A 192 17.55 -5.65 19.80
C THR A 192 16.15 -5.05 19.82
N GLY A 193 15.94 -3.96 19.07
CA GLY A 193 14.67 -3.25 19.00
C GLY A 193 13.79 -3.71 17.85
N ARG A 194 12.86 -2.85 17.43
CA ARG A 194 12.05 -3.11 16.24
C ARG A 194 12.87 -2.88 14.98
N LYS A 195 12.71 -3.76 14.00
CA LYS A 195 13.28 -3.65 12.66
C LYS A 195 12.19 -3.48 11.64
N TYR A 196 12.38 -2.59 10.68
CA TYR A 196 11.50 -2.45 9.53
C TYR A 196 12.20 -2.97 8.29
N LEU A 197 11.55 -3.88 7.57
CA LEU A 197 12.00 -4.42 6.29
C LEU A 197 11.06 -3.89 5.22
N VAL A 198 11.58 -3.05 4.32
CA VAL A 198 10.81 -2.51 3.21
C VAL A 198 11.28 -3.18 1.92
N LEU A 199 10.35 -3.80 1.20
CA LEU A 199 10.62 -4.63 0.03
C LEU A 199 10.25 -3.91 -1.28
N ASN A 200 10.86 -4.33 -2.38
CA ASN A 200 10.54 -4.02 -3.77
C ASN A 200 9.96 -5.26 -4.45
N ASP A 201 8.79 -5.66 -3.98
CA ASP A 201 8.03 -6.81 -4.49
C ASP A 201 7.50 -6.61 -5.93
N VAL A 202 7.71 -5.44 -6.54
CA VAL A 202 7.55 -5.26 -7.99
C VAL A 202 8.40 -6.26 -8.77
N TYR A 203 9.62 -6.60 -8.30
CA TYR A 203 10.43 -7.63 -8.93
C TYR A 203 9.75 -9.00 -8.96
N TRP A 204 8.85 -9.27 -8.02
CA TRP A 204 8.14 -10.54 -7.86
C TRP A 204 6.83 -10.58 -8.63
N SER A 205 6.35 -9.44 -9.15
CA SER A 205 5.10 -9.33 -9.90
C SER A 205 5.03 -10.30 -11.09
N THR A 206 3.83 -10.78 -11.40
CA THR A 206 3.55 -11.52 -12.64
C THR A 206 3.85 -10.73 -13.91
N LYS A 207 3.97 -9.40 -13.82
CA LYS A 207 4.30 -8.50 -14.92
C LYS A 207 5.79 -8.13 -15.02
N SER A 208 6.61 -8.51 -14.03
CA SER A 208 8.04 -8.21 -14.00
C SER A 208 8.86 -9.29 -14.73
N ASP A 209 9.92 -8.86 -15.41
CA ASP A 209 10.95 -9.72 -16.00
C ASP A 209 12.23 -9.81 -15.14
N GLN A 210 12.24 -9.20 -13.95
CA GLN A 210 13.41 -9.05 -13.08
C GLN A 210 13.64 -10.23 -12.12
N THR A 211 13.50 -11.46 -12.60
CA THR A 211 13.61 -12.68 -11.77
C THR A 211 14.93 -12.77 -10.99
N ALA A 212 16.06 -12.40 -11.59
CA ALA A 212 17.36 -12.47 -10.91
C ALA A 212 17.45 -11.47 -9.74
N ALA A 213 16.91 -10.26 -9.92
CA ALA A 213 16.84 -9.25 -8.86
C ALA A 213 15.90 -9.71 -7.74
N GLY A 214 14.72 -10.24 -8.11
CA GLY A 214 13.76 -10.80 -7.16
C GLY A 214 14.34 -11.94 -6.32
N LEU A 215 15.15 -12.83 -6.90
CA LEU A 215 15.83 -13.90 -6.15
C LEU A 215 16.88 -13.38 -5.17
N LEU A 216 17.62 -12.32 -5.55
CA LEU A 216 18.59 -11.68 -4.65
C LEU A 216 17.89 -11.02 -3.47
N GLU A 217 16.80 -10.30 -3.72
CA GLU A 217 15.99 -9.70 -2.69
C GLU A 217 15.35 -10.75 -1.77
N LEU A 218 14.76 -11.81 -2.32
CA LEU A 218 14.18 -12.90 -1.52
C LEU A 218 15.23 -13.54 -0.60
N GLY A 219 16.45 -13.74 -1.10
CA GLY A 219 17.57 -14.24 -0.31
C GLY A 219 18.00 -13.26 0.79
N TRP A 220 18.01 -11.97 0.50
CA TRP A 220 18.26 -10.91 1.48
C TRP A 220 17.17 -10.86 2.56
N PHE A 221 15.89 -10.90 2.18
CA PHE A 221 14.76 -10.92 3.10
C PHE A 221 14.84 -12.12 4.06
N ALA A 222 15.11 -13.32 3.52
CA ALA A 222 15.32 -14.51 4.32
C ALA A 222 16.48 -14.36 5.32
N SER A 223 17.57 -13.68 4.93
CA SER A 223 18.70 -13.44 5.82
C SER A 223 18.35 -12.43 6.92
N GLN A 224 17.64 -11.35 6.59
CA GLN A 224 17.20 -10.36 7.58
C GLN A 224 16.29 -10.99 8.63
N LEU A 225 15.34 -11.83 8.23
CA LEU A 225 14.46 -12.54 9.17
C LEU A 225 15.23 -13.52 10.06
N ALA A 226 16.23 -14.21 9.51
CA ALA A 226 17.09 -15.12 10.28
C ALA A 226 17.90 -14.36 11.35
N ASP A 227 18.51 -13.24 10.97
CA ASP A 227 19.27 -12.37 11.87
C ASP A 227 18.35 -11.82 12.97
N SER A 228 17.18 -11.27 12.60
CA SER A 228 16.21 -10.76 13.56
C SER A 228 15.68 -11.82 14.52
N ALA A 229 15.46 -13.05 14.05
CA ALA A 229 15.07 -14.16 14.92
C ALA A 229 16.18 -14.54 15.92
N GLN A 230 17.45 -14.48 15.50
CA GLN A 230 18.59 -14.73 16.39
C GLN A 230 18.74 -13.63 17.45
N ASP A 231 18.48 -12.39 17.07
CA ASP A 231 18.65 -11.21 17.93
C ASP A 231 17.37 -10.83 18.70
N PHE A 232 16.34 -11.68 18.62
CA PHE A 232 15.04 -11.51 19.30
C PHE A 232 14.30 -10.21 18.92
N GLN A 233 14.58 -9.67 17.73
CA GLN A 233 13.90 -8.48 17.21
C GLN A 233 12.46 -8.78 16.83
N LYS A 234 11.64 -7.73 16.79
CA LYS A 234 10.32 -7.73 16.15
C LYS A 234 10.40 -7.01 14.81
N VAL A 235 9.83 -7.64 13.78
CA VAL A 235 9.94 -7.16 12.40
C VAL A 235 8.61 -6.67 11.88
N TRP A 236 8.59 -5.47 11.31
CA TRP A 236 7.51 -5.00 10.45
C TRP A 236 7.95 -5.09 9.00
N VAL A 237 7.11 -5.68 8.17
CA VAL A 237 7.37 -5.82 6.73
C VAL A 237 6.44 -4.89 5.98
N VAL A 238 7.00 -4.07 5.09
CA VAL A 238 6.26 -3.17 4.21
C VAL A 238 6.54 -3.60 2.77
N THR A 239 5.48 -3.88 2.02
CA THR A 239 5.56 -4.24 0.61
C THR A 239 4.52 -3.43 -0.17
N HIS A 240 4.57 -3.40 -1.50
CA HIS A 240 3.56 -2.70 -2.27
C HIS A 240 2.47 -3.66 -2.77
N ILE A 241 2.85 -4.76 -3.41
CA ILE A 241 1.97 -5.72 -4.08
C ILE A 241 1.61 -6.89 -3.13
N PRO A 242 0.33 -7.08 -2.75
CA PRO A 242 -0.03 -8.15 -1.83
C PRO A 242 0.22 -9.55 -2.41
N ALA A 243 0.59 -10.47 -1.51
CA ALA A 243 0.57 -11.90 -1.80
C ALA A 243 -0.87 -12.38 -2.06
N GLY A 244 -1.01 -13.35 -2.95
CA GLY A 244 -2.29 -13.95 -3.32
C GLY A 244 -2.89 -13.40 -4.62
N GLY A 245 -4.20 -13.63 -4.75
CA GLY A 245 -4.93 -13.34 -5.97
C GLY A 245 -5.49 -11.92 -6.02
N ASN A 246 -5.60 -11.35 -7.21
CA ASN A 246 -6.31 -10.09 -7.43
C ASN A 246 -7.83 -10.34 -7.35
N ALA A 247 -8.41 -10.12 -6.17
CA ALA A 247 -9.80 -10.43 -5.88
C ALA A 247 -10.79 -9.77 -6.86
N LYS A 248 -10.62 -8.47 -7.12
CA LYS A 248 -11.43 -7.72 -8.08
C LYS A 248 -11.34 -8.31 -9.50
N SER A 249 -10.14 -8.54 -10.01
CA SER A 249 -9.95 -9.09 -11.36
C SER A 249 -10.53 -10.50 -11.50
N MET A 250 -10.47 -11.33 -10.44
CA MET A 250 -11.11 -12.65 -10.43
C MET A 250 -12.64 -12.52 -10.40
N ALA A 251 -13.18 -11.58 -9.63
CA ALA A 251 -14.61 -11.31 -9.53
C ALA A 251 -15.20 -10.77 -10.86
N ASP A 252 -14.51 -9.85 -11.53
CA ASP A 252 -14.91 -9.28 -12.82
C ASP A 252 -15.05 -10.37 -13.91
N ASP A 253 -14.18 -11.39 -13.87
CA ASP A 253 -14.20 -12.50 -14.82
C ASP A 253 -15.06 -13.69 -14.37
N PHE A 254 -15.64 -13.65 -13.16
CA PHE A 254 -16.29 -14.82 -12.53
C PHE A 254 -17.36 -15.46 -13.40
N ALA A 255 -18.23 -14.66 -14.02
CA ALA A 255 -19.32 -15.15 -14.85
C ALA A 255 -18.82 -15.96 -16.06
N ALA A 256 -17.62 -15.66 -16.56
CA ALA A 256 -17.02 -16.31 -17.72
C ALA A 256 -16.05 -17.44 -17.35
N LYS A 257 -15.30 -17.28 -16.25
CA LYS A 257 -14.16 -18.15 -15.91
C LYS A 257 -14.33 -18.93 -14.61
N GLY A 258 -15.39 -18.67 -13.84
CA GLY A 258 -15.58 -19.26 -12.52
C GLY A 258 -14.47 -18.84 -11.56
N PHE A 259 -14.05 -19.75 -10.68
CA PHE A 259 -12.99 -19.51 -9.70
C PHE A 259 -11.57 -19.66 -10.30
N GLU A 260 -11.30 -19.02 -11.44
CA GLU A 260 -9.95 -19.02 -12.02
C GLU A 260 -9.00 -18.13 -11.19
N TYR A 261 -7.95 -18.73 -10.62
CA TYR A 261 -6.96 -18.00 -9.84
C TYR A 261 -6.12 -17.05 -10.72
N LYS A 262 -5.96 -15.81 -10.26
CA LYS A 262 -5.10 -14.78 -10.88
C LYS A 262 -4.19 -14.15 -9.83
N GLY A 263 -2.97 -14.66 -9.71
CA GLY A 263 -1.97 -14.13 -8.78
C GLY A 263 -1.47 -12.74 -9.17
N LEU A 264 -1.16 -11.92 -8.17
CA LEU A 264 -0.47 -10.64 -8.36
C LEU A 264 1.05 -10.85 -8.53
N LEU A 265 1.60 -11.73 -7.72
CA LEU A 265 3.00 -12.16 -7.75
C LEU A 265 3.17 -13.47 -8.52
N GLN A 266 4.34 -13.72 -9.09
CA GLN A 266 4.69 -15.01 -9.69
C GLN A 266 4.65 -16.09 -8.59
N ASP A 267 4.00 -17.23 -8.87
CA ASP A 267 3.75 -18.30 -7.89
C ASP A 267 5.00 -18.72 -7.09
N GLY A 268 6.18 -18.76 -7.72
CA GLY A 268 7.43 -19.08 -7.05
C GLY A 268 7.81 -18.07 -5.95
N PHE A 269 7.72 -16.77 -6.24
CA PHE A 269 8.00 -15.72 -5.28
C PHE A 269 6.90 -15.63 -4.22
N ASN A 270 5.63 -15.68 -4.64
CA ASN A 270 4.48 -15.68 -3.72
C ASN A 270 4.61 -16.78 -2.66
N ASN A 271 4.84 -18.02 -3.09
CA ASN A 271 4.93 -19.16 -2.18
C ASN A 271 6.18 -19.08 -1.29
N ALA A 272 7.29 -18.56 -1.80
CA ALA A 272 8.51 -18.39 -1.00
C ALA A 272 8.34 -17.30 0.08
N PHE A 273 7.69 -16.17 -0.27
CA PHE A 273 7.34 -15.12 0.68
C PHE A 273 6.43 -15.66 1.78
N VAL A 274 5.31 -16.30 1.42
CA VAL A 274 4.37 -16.90 2.39
C VAL A 274 5.06 -17.96 3.26
N ALA A 275 6.00 -18.73 2.72
CA ALA A 275 6.76 -19.70 3.51
C ALA A 275 7.69 -19.06 4.54
N LEU A 276 8.37 -17.96 4.17
CA LEU A 276 9.22 -17.21 5.09
C LEU A 276 8.39 -16.54 6.19
N GLU A 277 7.28 -15.90 5.82
CA GLU A 277 6.31 -15.31 6.74
C GLU A 277 5.81 -16.34 7.77
N ALA A 278 5.43 -17.54 7.30
CA ALA A 278 4.97 -18.60 8.18
C ALA A 278 6.07 -19.12 9.11
N TYR A 279 7.27 -19.35 8.57
CA TYR A 279 8.41 -19.86 9.34
C TYR A 279 8.88 -18.87 10.41
N TYR A 280 8.86 -17.57 10.12
CA TYR A 280 9.30 -16.49 11.00
C TYR A 280 8.13 -15.74 11.67
N SER A 281 6.94 -16.32 11.73
CA SER A 281 5.73 -15.71 12.32
C SER A 281 5.86 -15.25 13.78
N ASN A 282 6.80 -15.82 14.55
CA ASN A 282 7.10 -15.35 15.91
C ASN A 282 8.01 -14.11 15.94
N THR A 283 8.72 -13.82 14.85
CA THR A 283 9.61 -12.67 14.68
C THR A 283 8.86 -11.51 14.03
N ILE A 284 8.01 -11.81 13.04
CA ILE A 284 7.25 -10.82 12.29
C ILE A 284 6.02 -10.40 13.10
N ALA A 285 5.85 -9.10 13.29
CA ALA A 285 4.79 -8.51 14.12
C ALA A 285 3.73 -7.76 13.30
N ALA A 286 4.05 -7.31 12.09
CA ALA A 286 3.11 -6.65 11.19
C ALA A 286 3.54 -6.80 9.72
N ASN A 287 2.56 -6.91 8.83
CA ASN A 287 2.73 -6.80 7.38
C ASN A 287 1.77 -5.73 6.85
N LEU A 288 2.29 -4.76 6.11
CA LEU A 288 1.54 -3.59 5.63
C LEU A 288 1.77 -3.42 4.13
N VAL A 289 0.69 -3.22 3.38
CA VAL A 289 0.70 -3.27 1.91
C VAL A 289 -0.24 -2.24 1.27
N GLY A 290 -0.09 -1.97 -0.03
CA GLY A 290 -0.98 -1.11 -0.83
C GLY A 290 -1.50 -1.83 -2.09
N HIS A 291 -1.34 -1.17 -3.24
CA HIS A 291 -1.49 -1.66 -4.61
C HIS A 291 -2.91 -1.96 -5.09
N THR A 292 -3.75 -2.60 -4.28
CA THR A 292 -5.08 -3.03 -4.76
C THR A 292 -6.12 -1.92 -4.70
N HIS A 293 -5.82 -0.81 -4.01
CA HIS A 293 -6.73 0.32 -3.79
C HIS A 293 -7.99 -0.07 -3.01
N ARG A 294 -7.92 -1.13 -2.20
CA ARG A 294 -9.08 -1.71 -1.51
C ARG A 294 -8.77 -1.94 -0.05
N ASP A 295 -9.76 -1.69 0.81
CA ASP A 295 -9.68 -2.08 2.21
C ASP A 295 -9.95 -3.60 2.30
N GLU A 296 -8.87 -4.36 2.37
CA GLU A 296 -8.89 -5.81 2.48
C GLU A 296 -7.75 -6.30 3.38
N PHE A 297 -7.71 -7.61 3.62
CA PHE A 297 -6.65 -8.25 4.39
C PHE A 297 -6.34 -9.62 3.80
N ARG A 298 -5.10 -10.07 3.97
CA ARG A 298 -4.64 -11.39 3.53
C ARG A 298 -4.17 -12.21 4.71
N GLN A 299 -4.82 -13.34 4.94
CA GLN A 299 -4.36 -14.37 5.86
C GLN A 299 -3.29 -15.22 5.20
N LEU A 300 -2.06 -15.14 5.71
CA LEU A 300 -0.95 -15.88 5.14
C LEU A 300 -0.88 -17.28 5.77
N SER A 301 -1.06 -18.29 4.91
CA SER A 301 -0.87 -19.69 5.23
C SER A 301 -0.41 -20.44 3.97
N LEU A 302 0.48 -21.40 4.15
CA LEU A 302 0.88 -22.33 3.07
C LEU A 302 -0.19 -23.41 2.83
N GLU A 303 -0.89 -23.83 3.88
CA GLU A 303 -1.84 -24.92 3.82
C GLU A 303 -3.27 -24.35 3.81
N PRO A 304 -4.14 -24.82 2.89
CA PRO A 304 -5.52 -24.38 2.87
C PRO A 304 -6.23 -24.80 4.16
N PHE A 305 -7.05 -23.88 4.68
CA PHE A 305 -7.83 -24.07 5.92
C PHE A 305 -7.02 -24.27 7.21
N ALA A 306 -5.70 -24.06 7.18
CA ALA A 306 -4.93 -23.97 8.42
C ALA A 306 -5.17 -22.62 9.10
N GLU A 307 -4.98 -22.57 10.42
CA GLU A 307 -4.93 -21.30 11.15
C GLU A 307 -3.84 -20.40 10.55
N PRO A 308 -4.12 -19.11 10.28
CA PRO A 308 -3.16 -18.22 9.63
C PRO A 308 -1.94 -18.00 10.51
N SER A 309 -0.75 -17.90 9.91
CA SER A 309 0.47 -17.60 10.66
C SER A 309 0.72 -16.10 10.80
N THR A 310 0.35 -15.31 9.79
CA THR A 310 0.48 -13.86 9.78
C THR A 310 -0.70 -13.21 9.03
N LEU A 311 -0.94 -11.93 9.31
CA LEU A 311 -1.91 -11.09 8.59
C LEU A 311 -1.16 -10.01 7.82
N LEU A 312 -1.54 -9.82 6.57
CA LEU A 312 -1.10 -8.72 5.74
C LEU A 312 -2.27 -7.75 5.55
N SER A 313 -2.09 -6.53 6.06
CA SER A 313 -3.13 -5.50 6.10
C SER A 313 -2.94 -4.53 4.94
N THR A 314 -3.98 -4.37 4.12
CA THR A 314 -3.95 -3.54 2.93
C THR A 314 -4.45 -2.13 3.24
N SER A 315 -3.77 -1.13 2.70
CA SER A 315 -4.18 0.28 2.67
C SER A 315 -5.15 0.53 1.52
N LEU A 316 -6.15 1.38 1.77
CA LEU A 316 -6.85 2.09 0.69
C LEU A 316 -5.89 3.00 -0.08
N SER A 317 -6.30 3.37 -1.29
CA SER A 317 -5.60 4.38 -2.07
C SER A 317 -6.15 5.78 -1.79
N ILE A 318 -5.29 6.78 -1.95
CA ILE A 318 -5.75 8.17 -2.10
C ILE A 318 -6.32 8.39 -3.50
N SER A 319 -5.78 7.74 -4.52
CA SER A 319 -6.26 7.86 -5.89
C SER A 319 -7.60 7.14 -6.11
N PRO A 320 -8.66 7.81 -6.59
CA PRO A 320 -9.93 7.19 -6.95
C PRO A 320 -9.95 6.62 -8.38
N ILE A 321 -8.78 6.42 -8.99
CA ILE A 321 -8.62 5.93 -10.37
C ILE A 321 -9.28 4.57 -10.61
N ASP A 322 -9.38 3.73 -9.58
CA ASP A 322 -10.04 2.41 -9.63
C ASP A 322 -11.37 2.41 -8.86
N ASP A 323 -12.11 3.52 -8.94
CA ASP A 323 -13.50 3.66 -8.48
C ASP A 323 -13.75 3.43 -6.97
N ASN A 324 -12.72 3.54 -6.13
CA ASN A 324 -12.85 3.64 -4.68
C ASN A 324 -12.95 5.11 -4.24
N ASN A 325 -13.49 5.34 -3.04
CA ASN A 325 -13.31 6.62 -2.38
C ASN A 325 -11.87 6.73 -1.88
N PRO A 326 -11.25 7.93 -1.92
CA PRO A 326 -9.95 8.17 -1.31
C PRO A 326 -9.99 7.86 0.18
N GLY A 327 -8.97 7.16 0.70
CA GLY A 327 -8.91 6.80 2.11
C GLY A 327 -7.52 6.54 2.65
N TYR A 328 -7.41 6.55 3.98
CA TYR A 328 -6.20 6.26 4.74
C TYR A 328 -6.55 5.68 6.11
N GLU A 329 -5.58 5.08 6.78
CA GLU A 329 -5.81 4.40 8.06
C GLU A 329 -4.87 4.89 9.17
N ILE A 330 -5.39 4.90 10.39
CA ILE A 330 -4.57 5.06 11.60
C ILE A 330 -4.65 3.74 12.36
N TYR A 331 -3.49 3.16 12.64
CA TYR A 331 -3.37 1.91 13.39
C TYR A 331 -2.98 2.20 14.83
N THR A 332 -3.49 1.39 15.74
CA THR A 332 -2.94 1.25 17.08
C THR A 332 -2.07 -0.01 17.14
N TYR A 333 -0.96 0.04 17.87
CA TYR A 333 -0.08 -1.10 18.05
C TYR A 333 0.44 -1.18 19.48
N ASN A 334 0.77 -2.39 19.91
CA ASN A 334 1.44 -2.62 21.18
C ASN A 334 2.93 -2.26 21.05
N ASP A 335 3.39 -1.30 21.84
CA ASP A 335 4.75 -0.79 21.73
C ASP A 335 5.83 -1.87 21.97
N ALA A 336 5.61 -2.72 22.96
CA ALA A 336 6.55 -3.76 23.38
C ALA A 336 6.64 -4.96 22.42
N THR A 337 5.52 -5.36 21.80
CA THR A 337 5.48 -6.54 20.92
C THR A 337 5.49 -6.18 19.45
N GLY A 338 5.18 -4.94 19.10
CA GLY A 338 4.95 -4.49 17.73
C GLY A 338 3.68 -5.03 17.09
N ALA A 339 2.83 -5.77 17.82
CA ALA A 339 1.59 -6.32 17.25
C ALA A 339 0.60 -5.20 16.96
N LEU A 340 -0.02 -5.23 15.78
CA LEU A 340 -1.15 -4.38 15.45
C LEU A 340 -2.32 -4.73 16.37
N LEU A 341 -3.04 -3.73 16.88
CA LEU A 341 -4.15 -3.95 17.81
C LEU A 341 -5.49 -3.68 17.13
N ASP A 342 -5.58 -2.55 16.43
CA ASP A 342 -6.80 -2.11 15.75
C ASP A 342 -6.46 -1.12 14.63
N LYS A 343 -7.43 -0.85 13.74
CA LYS A 343 -7.33 0.21 12.74
C LYS A 343 -8.62 1.01 12.64
N THR A 344 -8.47 2.31 12.43
CA THR A 344 -9.55 3.22 12.04
C THR A 344 -9.30 3.75 10.65
N THR A 345 -10.28 3.57 9.76
CA THR A 345 -10.22 4.02 8.37
C THR A 345 -10.95 5.35 8.20
N PHE A 346 -10.33 6.29 7.50
CA PHE A 346 -10.93 7.58 7.14
C PHE A 346 -11.08 7.63 5.62
N ALA A 347 -12.23 8.10 5.14
CA ALA A 347 -12.51 8.18 3.72
C ALA A 347 -13.19 9.51 3.34
N LEU A 348 -13.01 9.91 2.08
CA LEU A 348 -13.68 11.04 1.45
C LEU A 348 -14.74 10.53 0.48
N ASP A 349 -16.02 10.75 0.79
CA ASP A 349 -17.13 10.37 -0.12
C ASP A 349 -17.22 11.33 -1.31
N LEU A 350 -16.67 10.92 -2.46
CA LEU A 350 -16.67 11.71 -3.70
C LEU A 350 -18.07 11.87 -4.31
N SER A 351 -19.07 11.07 -3.88
CA SER A 351 -20.46 11.25 -4.33
C SER A 351 -21.11 12.50 -3.72
N GLN A 352 -20.56 12.99 -2.60
CA GLN A 352 -21.10 14.13 -1.85
C GLN A 352 -20.31 15.39 -2.16
N LYS A 353 -21.00 16.38 -2.74
CA LYS A 353 -20.38 17.65 -3.10
C LYS A 353 -19.90 18.40 -1.84
N GLY A 354 -18.59 18.69 -1.79
CA GLY A 354 -17.98 19.43 -0.69
C GLY A 354 -17.79 18.59 0.58
N ALA A 355 -17.80 17.26 0.45
CA ALA A 355 -17.40 16.37 1.53
C ALA A 355 -15.94 16.61 1.95
N THR A 356 -15.66 16.22 3.18
CA THR A 356 -14.33 16.15 3.76
C THR A 356 -14.07 14.72 4.21
N PHE A 357 -12.82 14.36 4.44
CA PHE A 357 -12.49 13.10 5.08
C PHE A 357 -13.19 12.98 6.44
N THR A 358 -13.79 11.82 6.69
CA THR A 358 -14.44 11.47 7.96
C THR A 358 -14.12 10.03 8.32
N LEU A 359 -14.24 9.69 9.61
CA LEU A 359 -14.16 8.30 10.06
C LEU A 359 -15.18 7.46 9.27
N GLU A 360 -14.68 6.48 8.52
CA GLU A 360 -15.51 5.49 7.85
C GLU A 360 -15.89 4.39 8.83
N TYR A 361 -14.90 3.73 9.43
CA TYR A 361 -15.14 2.70 10.44
C TYR A 361 -13.92 2.45 11.34
N ASP A 362 -14.21 1.77 12.45
CA ASP A 362 -13.26 1.18 13.40
C ASP A 362 -13.36 -0.34 13.28
N PHE A 363 -12.22 -1.01 13.08
CA PHE A 363 -12.20 -2.43 12.71
C PHE A 363 -12.71 -3.33 13.84
N ALA A 364 -12.21 -3.19 15.07
CA ALA A 364 -12.67 -4.02 16.18
C ALA A 364 -14.15 -3.77 16.52
N SER A 365 -14.62 -2.52 16.45
CA SER A 365 -16.04 -2.20 16.67
C SER A 365 -16.95 -2.81 15.60
N THR A 366 -16.46 -2.91 14.37
CA THR A 366 -17.23 -3.45 13.22
C THR A 366 -17.27 -4.97 13.23
N TYR A 367 -16.13 -5.63 13.43
CA TYR A 367 -16.00 -7.08 13.28
C TYR A 367 -15.98 -7.85 14.61
N GLY A 368 -15.98 -7.14 15.75
CA GLY A 368 -15.97 -7.72 17.09
C GLY A 368 -14.63 -8.28 17.54
N HIS A 369 -13.59 -8.14 16.71
CA HIS A 369 -12.24 -8.67 16.92
C HIS A 369 -11.20 -7.69 16.37
N GLY A 370 -10.07 -7.54 17.06
CA GLY A 370 -8.97 -6.67 16.64
C GLY A 370 -7.99 -7.36 15.68
N LEU A 371 -6.75 -6.86 15.66
CA LEU A 371 -5.68 -7.29 14.75
C LEU A 371 -4.51 -7.98 15.47
N ALA A 372 -4.63 -8.29 16.77
CA ALA A 372 -3.48 -8.69 17.59
C ALA A 372 -3.01 -10.12 17.38
N THR A 373 -3.90 -11.05 17.03
CA THR A 373 -3.59 -12.49 17.04
C THR A 373 -4.16 -13.24 15.85
N PRO A 374 -3.54 -14.38 15.45
CA PRO A 374 -4.11 -15.32 14.50
C PRO A 374 -5.59 -15.67 14.73
N SER A 375 -5.97 -15.87 16.00
CA SER A 375 -7.35 -16.20 16.35
C SER A 375 -8.32 -15.06 16.10
N ASP A 376 -7.91 -13.80 16.25
CA ASP A 376 -8.76 -12.65 15.95
C ASP A 376 -9.04 -12.59 14.46
N TRP A 377 -8.01 -12.75 13.63
CA TRP A 377 -8.14 -12.70 12.17
C TRP A 377 -9.00 -13.86 11.65
N ALA A 378 -8.77 -15.06 12.15
CA ALA A 378 -9.59 -16.24 11.82
C ALA A 378 -11.05 -16.03 12.22
N ALA A 379 -11.31 -15.40 13.37
CA ALA A 379 -12.67 -15.06 13.79
C ALA A 379 -13.34 -14.06 12.85
N VAL A 380 -12.63 -13.02 12.39
CA VAL A 380 -13.16 -12.06 11.41
C VAL A 380 -13.48 -12.76 10.09
N ALA A 381 -12.56 -13.55 9.52
CA ALA A 381 -12.81 -14.26 8.26
C ALA A 381 -14.00 -15.23 8.35
N ASN A 382 -14.19 -15.89 9.50
CA ASN A 382 -15.38 -16.71 9.75
C ASN A 382 -16.65 -15.86 9.88
N ALA A 383 -16.58 -14.71 10.55
CA ALA A 383 -17.71 -13.79 10.69
C ALA A 383 -18.18 -13.25 9.32
N LEU A 384 -17.27 -13.01 8.36
CA LEU A 384 -17.67 -12.62 7.00
C LEU A 384 -18.58 -13.67 6.31
N VAL A 385 -18.45 -14.96 6.67
CA VAL A 385 -19.30 -16.03 6.13
C VAL A 385 -20.58 -16.20 6.94
N LEU A 386 -20.47 -16.13 8.27
CA LEU A 386 -21.54 -16.52 9.20
C LEU A 386 -22.46 -15.37 9.61
N ASP A 387 -21.96 -14.13 9.62
CA ASP A 387 -22.69 -12.94 10.03
C ASP A 387 -23.01 -12.05 8.79
N PRO A 388 -24.30 -11.89 8.43
CA PRO A 388 -24.70 -10.98 7.36
C PRO A 388 -24.29 -9.51 7.59
N GLY A 389 -24.19 -9.07 8.85
CA GLY A 389 -23.75 -7.71 9.20
C GLY A 389 -22.28 -7.48 8.87
N CYS A 390 -21.38 -8.35 9.36
CA CYS A 390 -19.96 -8.29 9.03
C CYS A 390 -19.71 -8.39 7.51
N ARG A 391 -20.44 -9.27 6.83
CA ARG A 391 -20.35 -9.39 5.36
C ARG A 391 -20.78 -8.13 4.62
N ALA A 392 -21.87 -7.49 5.06
CA ALA A 392 -22.33 -6.24 4.46
C ALA A 392 -21.36 -5.08 4.74
N ALA A 393 -20.76 -5.04 5.94
CA ALA A 393 -19.72 -4.07 6.28
C ALA A 393 -18.50 -4.25 5.37
N TYR A 394 -17.95 -5.47 5.28
CA TYR A 394 -16.85 -5.79 4.36
C TYR A 394 -17.15 -5.38 2.92
N ALA A 395 -18.32 -5.74 2.40
CA ALA A 395 -18.72 -5.39 1.05
C ALA A 395 -18.80 -3.87 0.80
N THR A 396 -19.12 -3.10 1.85
CA THR A 396 -19.19 -1.64 1.79
C THR A 396 -17.80 -1.02 1.84
N TYR A 397 -16.98 -1.46 2.80
CA TYR A 397 -15.67 -0.85 3.07
C TYR A 397 -14.60 -1.27 2.06
N TYR A 398 -14.80 -2.36 1.32
CA TYR A 398 -13.90 -2.78 0.24
C TYR A 398 -13.52 -1.63 -0.71
N THR A 399 -14.48 -0.78 -1.08
CA THR A 399 -14.28 0.40 -1.95
C THR A 399 -14.39 1.73 -1.19
N ALA A 400 -14.24 1.70 0.13
CA ALA A 400 -14.48 2.84 1.02
C ALA A 400 -15.87 3.47 0.84
N GLY A 401 -16.90 2.62 0.70
CA GLY A 401 -18.30 3.03 0.52
C GLY A 401 -18.64 3.59 -0.86
N ALA A 402 -17.72 3.56 -1.83
CA ALA A 402 -17.99 4.03 -3.18
C ALA A 402 -19.01 3.13 -3.90
N THR A 403 -20.05 3.75 -4.47
CA THR A 403 -21.11 3.06 -5.21
C THR A 403 -21.14 3.44 -6.70
N TRP A 404 -20.04 3.99 -7.22
CA TRP A 404 -19.98 4.54 -8.57
C TRP A 404 -20.04 3.45 -9.65
N ASP A 405 -19.21 2.41 -9.52
CA ASP A 405 -19.24 1.25 -10.40
C ASP A 405 -19.82 0.03 -9.67
N ALA A 406 -20.93 -0.49 -10.20
CA ALA A 406 -21.55 -1.70 -9.69
C ALA A 406 -20.68 -2.94 -9.92
N ALA A 407 -19.79 -2.95 -10.93
CA ALA A 407 -18.86 -4.05 -11.15
C ALA A 407 -17.78 -4.14 -10.05
N SER A 408 -17.38 -3.00 -9.48
CA SER A 408 -16.46 -2.94 -8.34
C SER A 408 -17.10 -3.35 -7.00
N SER A 409 -18.40 -3.63 -6.96
CA SER A 409 -19.12 -4.00 -5.73
C SER A 409 -18.99 -5.48 -5.38
N VAL A 410 -18.77 -5.76 -4.09
CA VAL A 410 -18.83 -7.13 -3.56
C VAL A 410 -20.30 -7.55 -3.43
N THR A 411 -20.74 -8.44 -4.33
CA THR A 411 -22.12 -8.96 -4.33
C THR A 411 -22.20 -10.31 -3.62
N SER A 412 -23.40 -10.79 -3.30
CA SER A 412 -23.56 -12.16 -2.78
C SER A 412 -23.05 -13.24 -3.74
N ALA A 413 -23.06 -12.97 -5.06
CA ALA A 413 -22.57 -13.92 -6.06
C ALA A 413 -21.05 -13.94 -6.15
N THR A 414 -20.41 -12.79 -6.01
CA THR A 414 -18.95 -12.63 -6.13
C THR A 414 -18.23 -12.73 -4.78
N PHE A 415 -18.91 -12.54 -3.65
CA PHE A 415 -18.36 -12.62 -2.29
C PHE A 415 -17.45 -13.83 -2.04
N PRO A 416 -17.79 -15.07 -2.48
CA PRO A 416 -16.91 -16.21 -2.28
C PRO A 416 -15.51 -16.04 -2.88
N ILE A 417 -15.34 -15.26 -3.96
CA ILE A 417 -14.03 -14.98 -4.57
C ILE A 417 -13.20 -14.10 -3.67
N TYR A 418 -13.79 -13.01 -3.16
CA TYR A 418 -13.12 -12.08 -2.25
C TYR A 418 -12.70 -12.81 -0.96
N TRP A 419 -13.61 -13.58 -0.37
CA TRP A 419 -13.31 -14.38 0.82
C TRP A 419 -12.20 -15.42 0.57
N LEU A 420 -12.20 -16.07 -0.59
CA LEU A 420 -11.11 -16.99 -0.96
C LEU A 420 -9.79 -16.25 -1.18
N ALA A 421 -9.79 -15.07 -1.81
CA ALA A 421 -8.58 -14.30 -2.00
C ALA A 421 -7.99 -13.80 -0.66
N ASP A 422 -8.84 -13.45 0.31
CA ASP A 422 -8.42 -13.01 1.65
C ASP A 422 -7.89 -14.16 2.51
N THR A 423 -8.36 -15.39 2.28
CA THR A 423 -8.02 -16.55 3.12
C THR A 423 -7.06 -17.56 2.46
N GLN A 424 -6.90 -17.51 1.15
CA GLN A 424 -6.11 -18.46 0.36
C GLN A 424 -5.12 -17.72 -0.57
N VAL A 425 -3.97 -17.36 -0.02
CA VAL A 425 -2.94 -16.58 -0.71
C VAL A 425 -2.04 -17.37 -1.65
N THR A 426 -2.23 -18.69 -1.79
CA THR A 426 -1.50 -19.51 -2.75
C THR A 426 -2.44 -20.03 -3.83
N SER A 427 -1.94 -20.18 -5.07
CA SER A 427 -2.74 -20.73 -6.17
C SER A 427 -3.29 -22.13 -5.83
N ALA A 428 -2.48 -22.98 -5.18
CA ALA A 428 -2.88 -24.31 -4.74
C ALA A 428 -3.97 -24.27 -3.66
N GLY A 429 -3.82 -23.41 -2.64
CA GLY A 429 -4.81 -23.23 -1.58
C GLY A 429 -6.15 -22.72 -2.13
N PHE A 430 -6.08 -21.69 -2.97
CA PHE A 430 -7.27 -21.11 -3.61
C PHE A 430 -8.02 -22.14 -4.44
N ASN A 431 -7.32 -22.85 -5.34
CA ASN A 431 -7.94 -23.86 -6.20
C ASN A 431 -8.55 -25.01 -5.41
N THR A 432 -7.91 -25.44 -4.32
CA THR A 432 -8.42 -26.49 -3.43
C THR A 432 -9.71 -26.05 -2.76
N ALA A 433 -9.75 -24.82 -2.24
CA ALA A 433 -10.92 -24.29 -1.56
C ALA A 433 -12.07 -23.97 -2.53
N ALA A 434 -11.77 -23.41 -3.70
CA ALA A 434 -12.74 -23.18 -4.76
C ALA A 434 -13.41 -24.48 -5.23
N ALA A 435 -12.66 -25.58 -5.35
CA ALA A 435 -13.21 -26.88 -5.70
C ALA A 435 -14.28 -27.36 -4.69
N LEU A 436 -14.12 -27.07 -3.40
CA LEU A 436 -15.14 -27.42 -2.39
C LEU A 436 -16.42 -26.60 -2.52
N LEU A 437 -16.30 -25.31 -2.88
CA LEU A 437 -17.46 -24.43 -3.08
C LEU A 437 -18.27 -24.80 -4.33
N THR A 438 -17.64 -25.34 -5.36
CA THR A 438 -18.35 -25.79 -6.57
C THR A 438 -19.09 -27.13 -6.41
N LEU A 439 -18.83 -27.87 -5.33
CA LEU A 439 -19.49 -29.14 -5.01
C LEU A 439 -20.70 -28.99 -4.07
N ALA A 440 -20.84 -27.83 -3.43
CA ALA A 440 -21.95 -27.46 -2.54
C ALA A 440 -23.07 -26.77 -3.34
#